data_AF-A0A2T1E346-F1
#
_entry.id   AF-A0A2T1E346-F1
#
_cell.length_a   1.000
_cell.length_b   1.000
_cell.length_c   1.000
_cell.angle_alpha   90.00
_cell.angle_beta   90.00
_cell.angle_gamma   90.00
#
_symmetry.space_group_name_H-M   'P 1'
#
loop_
_entity.id
_entity.type
_entity.pdbx_description
1 polymer ?
#
loop_
_entity_poly.entity_id
_entity_poly.type
_entity_poly.pdbx_seq_one_letter_code
_entity_poly.pdbx_strand_id
1 'polypeptide(L)'
;METENTAIEHQNVPESHQGLHGFLYSSEDEHTAAVTNASSLETAAQVLPLEEWCNLAGNAKVVGVYAVSGRDRRTHYVGYSRNVALSLKGHVAQLGNDTCAFVQVQTFKVPKREAMEQQRDAWIAQLGYRPSGNAEASELWASTVGEAAIAAMSPTERQAYEEKKLKLRKAMADTELSRVPNNESDAVRQQNLEAAVKNDDWSAVIQAQTQQT
;
A
#
# COMPACT_ATOMS: atom_id res chain seq x y z
N MET A 1 -11.91 -8.84 50.86
CA MET A 1 -11.37 -8.34 49.57
C MET A 1 -11.68 -9.39 48.54
N GLU A 2 -12.87 -9.29 47.93
CA GLU A 2 -13.27 -10.10 46.78
C GLU A 2 -14.02 -9.12 45.86
N THR A 3 -13.44 -8.81 44.71
CA THR A 3 -14.06 -8.02 43.65
C THR A 3 -14.77 -9.00 42.73
N GLU A 4 -16.07 -9.19 42.94
CA GLU A 4 -16.93 -9.94 42.03
C GLU A 4 -17.10 -9.18 40.72
N ASN A 5 -16.81 -9.93 39.66
CA ASN A 5 -16.80 -9.53 38.27
C ASN A 5 -18.25 -9.57 37.76
N THR A 6 -18.99 -8.47 37.87
CA THR A 6 -20.33 -8.38 37.26
C THR A 6 -20.19 -8.07 35.77
N ALA A 7 -20.26 -9.14 34.97
CA ALA A 7 -20.50 -9.06 33.54
C ALA A 7 -21.75 -8.19 33.31
N ILE A 8 -21.60 -7.14 32.52
CA ILE A 8 -22.72 -6.27 32.14
C ILE A 8 -23.59 -7.08 31.17
N GLU A 9 -24.64 -7.70 31.70
CA GLU A 9 -25.62 -8.46 30.92
C GLU A 9 -26.32 -7.55 29.90
N HIS A 10 -26.53 -8.10 28.70
CA HIS A 10 -27.11 -7.52 27.48
C HIS A 10 -28.58 -7.08 27.61
N GLN A 11 -28.93 -6.30 28.62
CA GLN A 11 -30.33 -6.02 28.94
C GLN A 11 -30.63 -4.51 29.08
N ASN A 12 -30.17 -3.69 28.13
CA ASN A 12 -30.86 -2.42 27.78
C ASN A 12 -30.22 -1.72 26.55
N VAL A 13 -30.36 -2.31 25.36
CA VAL A 13 -30.02 -1.62 24.10
C VAL A 13 -31.31 -1.29 23.35
N PRO A 14 -31.62 0.00 23.08
CA PRO A 14 -32.77 0.42 22.29
C PRO A 14 -32.80 -0.23 20.91
N GLU A 15 -34.00 -0.57 20.40
CA GLU A 15 -34.19 -1.34 19.16
C GLU A 15 -33.47 -0.75 17.93
N SER A 16 -33.22 0.55 17.91
CA SER A 16 -32.48 1.23 16.83
C SER A 16 -30.99 0.86 16.72
N HIS A 17 -30.40 0.23 17.75
CA HIS A 17 -28.96 -0.11 17.80
C HIS A 17 -28.67 -1.62 17.86
N GLN A 18 -29.71 -2.48 17.83
CA GLN A 18 -29.52 -3.93 17.82
C GLN A 18 -28.85 -4.45 16.54
N GLY A 19 -29.07 -3.78 15.39
CA GLY A 19 -28.51 -4.21 14.10
C GLY A 19 -26.98 -4.16 14.02
N LEU A 20 -26.36 -3.17 14.67
CA LEU A 20 -24.90 -3.04 14.71
C LEU A 20 -24.27 -3.93 15.79
N HIS A 21 -24.99 -4.19 16.88
CA HIS A 21 -24.46 -5.02 17.96
C HIS A 21 -24.50 -6.52 17.62
N GLY A 22 -25.53 -6.98 16.89
CA GLY A 22 -25.56 -8.33 16.32
C GLY A 22 -24.46 -8.55 15.29
N PHE A 23 -24.15 -7.55 14.45
CA PHE A 23 -23.03 -7.66 13.51
C PHE A 23 -21.66 -7.76 14.20
N LEU A 24 -21.46 -7.06 15.31
CA LEU A 24 -20.18 -7.02 16.00
C LEU A 24 -19.97 -8.20 16.97
N TYR A 25 -21.04 -8.85 17.43
CA TYR A 25 -20.97 -9.91 18.44
C TYR A 25 -21.68 -11.23 18.07
N SER A 26 -22.30 -11.38 16.90
CA SER A 26 -22.63 -12.69 16.33
C SER A 26 -21.35 -13.35 15.81
N SER A 27 -20.49 -13.73 16.72
CA SER A 27 -19.32 -14.56 16.42
C SER A 27 -19.61 -15.96 16.89
N GLU A 28 -20.15 -16.79 16.00
CA GLU A 28 -19.94 -18.23 15.95
C GLU A 28 -20.43 -18.69 14.58
N ASP A 29 -19.49 -19.15 13.74
CA ASP A 29 -19.75 -19.94 12.51
C ASP A 29 -19.62 -19.28 11.11
N GLU A 30 -18.59 -18.46 10.84
CA GLU A 30 -18.14 -18.21 9.44
C GLU A 30 -16.60 -18.12 9.26
N HIS A 31 -15.85 -18.96 9.96
CA HIS A 31 -14.42 -19.22 9.65
C HIS A 31 -14.16 -20.68 9.30
N THR A 32 -15.03 -21.28 8.49
CA THR A 32 -14.78 -22.55 7.78
C THR A 32 -14.48 -22.32 6.30
N ALA A 33 -13.67 -21.31 6.00
CA ALA A 33 -13.01 -21.21 4.70
C ALA A 33 -11.68 -21.98 4.74
N ALA A 34 -11.75 -23.27 4.38
CA ALA A 34 -10.65 -24.15 3.96
C ALA A 34 -9.23 -23.72 4.36
N VAL A 35 -8.91 -23.86 5.65
CA VAL A 35 -7.54 -23.75 6.17
C VAL A 35 -6.87 -25.11 6.01
N THR A 36 -6.31 -25.41 4.84
CA THR A 36 -5.58 -26.69 4.68
C THR A 36 -4.13 -26.58 4.26
N ASN A 37 -3.62 -25.45 3.76
CA ASN A 37 -2.18 -25.34 3.40
C ASN A 37 -1.41 -24.16 4.01
N ALA A 38 -2.08 -23.15 4.58
CA ALA A 38 -1.40 -21.94 5.06
C ALA A 38 -0.62 -22.12 6.37
N SER A 39 -1.03 -23.06 7.24
CA SER A 39 -0.43 -23.28 8.56
C SER A 39 1.02 -23.80 8.51
N SER A 40 1.45 -24.40 7.38
CA SER A 40 2.83 -24.90 7.23
C SER A 40 3.86 -23.81 6.90
N LEU A 41 3.42 -22.60 6.53
CA LEU A 41 4.28 -21.44 6.23
C LEU A 41 4.46 -20.51 7.44
N GLU A 42 3.84 -20.86 8.57
CA GLU A 42 3.99 -20.12 9.81
C GLU A 42 5.32 -20.53 10.48
N THR A 43 6.25 -19.57 10.57
CA THR A 43 7.30 -19.47 11.62
C THR A 43 8.74 -19.82 11.24
N ALA A 44 9.04 -20.54 10.16
CA ALA A 44 10.44 -20.76 9.80
C ALA A 44 10.79 -20.08 8.47
N ALA A 45 11.66 -19.08 8.53
CA ALA A 45 12.34 -18.50 7.37
C ALA A 45 13.31 -19.52 6.77
N GLN A 46 12.79 -20.67 6.33
CA GLN A 46 13.54 -21.69 5.63
C GLN A 46 13.71 -21.28 4.17
N VAL A 47 14.89 -21.58 3.63
CA VAL A 47 15.18 -21.38 2.22
C VAL A 47 14.63 -22.58 1.45
N LEU A 48 13.63 -22.34 0.61
CA LEU A 48 12.98 -23.35 -0.22
C LEU A 48 13.19 -23.03 -1.70
N PRO A 49 13.20 -24.04 -2.60
CA PRO A 49 13.04 -23.81 -4.02
C PRO A 49 11.81 -22.96 -4.29
N LEU A 50 11.93 -21.98 -5.19
CA LEU A 50 10.85 -21.01 -5.40
C LEU A 50 9.55 -21.68 -5.86
N GLU A 51 9.64 -22.69 -6.72
CA GLU A 51 8.48 -23.43 -7.24
C GLU A 51 7.76 -24.18 -6.11
N GLU A 52 8.52 -24.82 -5.21
CA GLU A 52 7.98 -25.53 -4.05
C GLU A 52 7.27 -24.56 -3.10
N TRP A 53 7.89 -23.43 -2.80
CA TRP A 53 7.26 -22.39 -1.98
C TRP A 53 5.97 -21.85 -2.63
N CYS A 54 6.00 -21.59 -3.94
CA CYS A 54 4.81 -21.14 -4.67
C CYS A 54 3.68 -22.17 -4.65
N ASN A 55 3.99 -23.46 -4.75
CA ASN A 55 3.01 -24.54 -4.65
C ASN A 55 2.38 -24.63 -3.25
N LEU A 56 3.19 -24.46 -2.20
CA LEU A 56 2.71 -24.42 -0.82
C LEU A 56 1.82 -23.20 -0.56
N ALA A 57 2.22 -22.03 -1.04
CA ALA A 57 1.44 -20.80 -0.92
C ALA A 57 0.14 -20.84 -1.74
N GLY A 58 0.16 -21.53 -2.89
CA GLY A 58 -0.99 -21.62 -3.79
C GLY A 58 -1.51 -20.24 -4.19
N ASN A 59 -2.79 -19.99 -3.89
CA ASN A 59 -3.45 -18.70 -4.12
C ASN A 59 -3.63 -17.88 -2.83
N ALA A 60 -3.00 -18.30 -1.72
CA ALA A 60 -3.11 -17.58 -0.46
C ALA A 60 -2.43 -16.21 -0.55
N LYS A 61 -3.08 -15.19 0.01
CA LYS A 61 -2.51 -13.85 0.11
C LYS A 61 -1.54 -13.80 1.29
N VAL A 62 -0.30 -14.20 1.03
CA VAL A 62 0.77 -14.20 2.03
C VAL A 62 1.35 -12.81 2.19
N VAL A 63 1.32 -12.27 3.42
CA VAL A 63 1.97 -11.00 3.76
C VAL A 63 3.27 -11.28 4.49
N GLY A 64 4.36 -10.63 4.08
CA GLY A 64 5.63 -10.80 4.76
C GLY A 64 6.85 -10.21 4.08
N VAL A 65 8.00 -10.53 4.67
CA VAL A 65 9.34 -10.23 4.15
C VAL A 65 9.87 -11.46 3.43
N TYR A 66 10.53 -11.25 2.31
CA TYR A 66 11.09 -12.34 1.52
C TYR A 66 12.46 -11.97 0.96
N ALA A 67 13.32 -12.98 0.83
CA ALA A 67 14.61 -12.89 0.18
C ALA A 67 14.62 -13.84 -1.01
N VAL A 68 15.15 -13.37 -2.14
CA VAL A 68 15.27 -14.12 -3.39
C VAL A 68 16.75 -14.38 -3.63
N SER A 69 17.08 -15.65 -3.85
CA SER A 69 18.44 -16.11 -4.12
C SER A 69 18.51 -16.89 -5.42
N GLY A 70 19.64 -16.74 -6.13
CA GLY A 70 19.89 -17.42 -7.39
C GLY A 70 20.39 -18.85 -7.19
N ARG A 71 20.67 -19.55 -8.29
CA ARG A 71 21.30 -20.89 -8.23
C ARG A 71 22.69 -20.89 -7.57
N ASP A 72 23.34 -19.75 -7.53
CA ASP A 72 24.60 -19.52 -6.81
C ASP A 72 24.43 -19.47 -5.28
N ARG A 73 23.21 -19.62 -4.77
CA ARG A 73 22.82 -19.46 -3.35
C ARG A 73 23.19 -18.10 -2.77
N ARG A 74 23.42 -17.09 -3.61
CA ARG A 74 23.57 -15.71 -3.18
C ARG A 74 22.22 -15.02 -3.21
N THR A 75 21.93 -14.25 -2.17
CA THR A 75 20.74 -13.41 -2.13
C THR A 75 20.96 -12.21 -3.04
N HIS A 76 20.06 -12.07 -4.03
CA HIS A 76 20.07 -10.97 -5.01
C HIS A 76 19.10 -9.87 -4.62
N TYR A 77 18.08 -10.19 -3.80
CA TYR A 77 17.08 -9.22 -3.38
C TYR A 77 16.43 -9.60 -2.05
N VAL A 78 16.13 -8.60 -1.22
CA VAL A 78 15.29 -8.70 -0.03
C VAL A 78 14.20 -7.63 -0.08
N GLY A 79 12.94 -8.02 0.02
CA GLY A 79 11.80 -7.12 -0.05
C GLY A 79 10.69 -7.53 0.92
N TYR A 80 9.65 -6.70 1.00
CA TYR A 80 8.42 -7.04 1.72
C TYR A 80 7.21 -6.78 0.83
N SER A 81 6.13 -7.51 1.05
CA SER A 81 4.92 -7.39 0.25
C SER A 81 3.68 -7.78 1.04
N ARG A 82 2.54 -7.16 0.69
CA ARG A 82 1.20 -7.59 1.12
C ARG A 82 0.66 -8.78 0.32
N ASN A 83 1.38 -9.19 -0.72
CA ASN A 83 1.14 -10.42 -1.46
C ASN A 83 2.49 -10.93 -2.01
N VAL A 84 3.21 -11.67 -1.18
CA VAL A 84 4.54 -12.21 -1.49
C VAL A 84 4.49 -13.12 -2.71
N ALA A 85 3.48 -13.99 -2.82
CA ALA A 85 3.33 -14.90 -3.96
C ALA A 85 3.17 -14.14 -5.28
N LEU A 86 2.41 -13.04 -5.30
CA LEU A 86 2.29 -12.20 -6.48
C LEU A 86 3.61 -11.51 -6.85
N SER A 87 4.32 -10.96 -5.86
CA SER A 87 5.61 -10.30 -6.09
C SER A 87 6.65 -11.26 -6.66
N LEU A 88 6.73 -12.49 -6.13
CA LEU A 88 7.66 -13.51 -6.60
C LEU A 88 7.38 -13.96 -8.03
N LYS A 89 6.09 -14.14 -8.39
CA LYS A 89 5.69 -14.42 -9.78
C LYS A 89 6.13 -13.31 -10.73
N GLY A 90 6.05 -12.05 -10.29
CA GLY A 90 6.55 -10.89 -11.03
C GLY A 90 8.06 -10.94 -11.28
N HIS A 91 8.83 -11.22 -10.23
CA HIS A 91 10.29 -11.36 -10.33
C HIS A 91 10.69 -12.46 -11.30
N VAL A 92 10.06 -13.63 -11.21
CA VAL A 92 10.32 -14.74 -12.14
C VAL A 92 10.00 -14.38 -13.57
N ALA A 93 8.87 -13.72 -13.81
CA ALA A 93 8.42 -13.39 -15.16
C ALA A 93 9.40 -12.45 -15.89
N GLN A 94 10.07 -11.53 -15.19
CA GLN A 94 11.03 -10.61 -15.82
C GLN A 94 12.50 -11.04 -15.68
N LEU A 95 12.89 -11.64 -14.55
CA LEU A 95 14.30 -11.93 -14.21
C LEU A 95 14.69 -13.40 -14.42
N GLY A 96 13.71 -14.28 -14.65
CA GLY A 96 13.90 -15.70 -14.92
C GLY A 96 14.14 -16.56 -13.67
N ASN A 97 14.03 -17.88 -13.86
CA ASN A 97 14.15 -18.89 -12.80
C ASN A 97 15.59 -19.06 -12.27
N ASP A 98 16.62 -18.72 -13.05
CA ASP A 98 18.01 -18.84 -12.58
C ASP A 98 18.36 -17.81 -11.51
N THR A 99 17.85 -16.58 -11.70
CA THR A 99 18.00 -15.47 -10.73
C THR A 99 17.08 -15.66 -9.52
N CYS A 100 15.90 -16.27 -9.74
CA CYS A 100 14.88 -16.51 -8.73
C CYS A 100 14.74 -18.01 -8.43
N ALA A 101 15.83 -18.66 -8.01
CA ALA A 101 15.84 -20.11 -7.81
C ALA A 101 15.32 -20.53 -6.42
N PHE A 102 15.68 -19.76 -5.40
CA PHE A 102 15.35 -20.04 -4.00
C PHE A 102 14.71 -18.82 -3.35
N VAL A 103 13.82 -19.08 -2.39
CA VAL A 103 13.16 -18.06 -1.61
C VAL A 103 13.19 -18.39 -0.14
N GLN A 104 13.38 -17.35 0.67
CA GLN A 104 13.18 -17.39 2.11
C GLN A 104 12.04 -16.42 2.43
N VAL A 105 11.02 -16.86 3.15
CA VAL A 105 9.86 -15.99 3.48
C VAL A 105 9.59 -16.03 4.97
N GLN A 106 9.41 -14.85 5.56
CA GLN A 106 8.87 -14.67 6.90
C GLN A 106 7.50 -14.01 6.82
N THR A 107 6.49 -14.75 7.27
CA THR A 107 5.09 -14.33 7.26
C THR A 107 4.74 -13.51 8.50
N PHE A 108 3.76 -12.62 8.37
CA PHE A 108 3.27 -11.78 9.46
C PHE A 108 1.74 -11.90 9.57
N LYS A 109 1.24 -12.27 10.76
CA LYS A 109 -0.21 -12.33 11.05
C LYS A 109 -0.85 -10.94 11.02
N VAL A 110 -0.16 -9.96 11.60
CA VAL A 110 -0.59 -8.55 11.61
C VAL A 110 0.44 -7.71 10.84
N PRO A 111 0.09 -7.24 9.62
CA PRO A 111 1.06 -6.60 8.75
C PRO A 111 1.30 -5.14 9.13
N LYS A 112 2.32 -4.89 9.94
CA LYS A 112 2.82 -3.53 10.21
C LYS A 112 3.97 -3.22 9.25
N ARG A 113 3.81 -2.15 8.46
CA ARG A 113 4.81 -1.71 7.46
C ARG A 113 6.19 -1.54 8.09
N GLU A 114 6.25 -0.82 9.20
CA GLU A 114 7.48 -0.56 9.94
C GLU A 114 8.18 -1.85 10.39
N ALA A 115 7.44 -2.83 10.91
CA ALA A 115 8.01 -4.12 11.33
C ALA A 115 8.58 -4.92 10.14
N MET A 116 7.91 -4.88 8.98
CA MET A 116 8.40 -5.54 7.77
C MET A 116 9.63 -4.82 7.19
N GLU A 117 9.68 -3.49 7.24
CA GLU A 117 10.85 -2.70 6.83
C GLU A 117 12.06 -2.98 7.72
N GLN A 118 11.86 -2.95 9.04
CA GLN A 118 12.90 -3.29 10.01
C GLN A 118 13.45 -4.69 9.78
N GLN A 119 12.58 -5.67 9.51
CA GLN A 119 13.03 -7.04 9.26
C GLN A 119 13.76 -7.20 7.92
N ARG A 120 13.32 -6.51 6.86
CA ARG A 120 14.07 -6.44 5.59
C ARG A 120 15.48 -5.89 5.83
N ASP A 121 15.59 -4.80 6.57
CA ASP A 121 16.87 -4.13 6.83
C ASP A 121 17.77 -4.99 7.71
N ALA A 122 17.20 -5.70 8.68
CA ALA A 122 17.92 -6.68 9.49
C ALA A 122 18.47 -7.85 8.64
N TRP A 123 17.70 -8.37 7.69
CA TRP A 123 18.17 -9.41 6.77
C TRP A 123 19.30 -8.91 5.86
N ILE A 124 19.17 -7.70 5.30
CA ILE A 124 20.24 -7.09 4.49
C ILE A 124 21.51 -6.90 5.32
N ALA A 125 21.39 -6.44 6.57
CA ALA A 125 22.55 -6.28 7.46
C ALA A 125 23.23 -7.63 7.79
N GLN A 126 22.45 -8.71 7.97
CA GLN A 126 22.97 -10.05 8.26
C GLN A 126 23.78 -10.66 7.11
N LEU A 127 23.50 -10.28 5.85
CA LEU A 127 24.25 -10.77 4.70
C LEU A 127 25.70 -10.28 4.68
N GLY A 128 26.02 -9.17 5.36
CA GLY A 128 27.34 -8.55 5.32
C GLY A 128 27.70 -7.88 3.99
N TYR A 129 26.78 -7.90 3.02
CA TYR A 129 26.85 -7.21 1.74
C TYR A 129 25.46 -6.73 1.34
N ARG A 130 25.38 -5.73 0.44
CA ARG A 130 24.10 -5.26 -0.09
C ARG A 130 23.75 -6.02 -1.38
N PRO A 131 22.59 -6.70 -1.47
CA PRO A 131 22.17 -7.38 -2.69
C PRO A 131 22.02 -6.41 -3.86
N SER A 132 22.27 -6.86 -5.08
CA SER A 132 22.20 -6.03 -6.29
C SER A 132 20.80 -5.42 -6.49
N GLY A 133 19.74 -6.19 -6.22
CA GLY A 133 18.36 -5.73 -6.25
C GLY A 133 17.97 -4.76 -5.13
N ASN A 134 18.83 -4.56 -4.12
CA ASN A 134 18.67 -3.54 -3.09
C ASN A 134 19.67 -2.38 -3.24
N ALA A 135 20.38 -2.34 -4.37
CA ALA A 135 21.36 -1.33 -4.75
C ALA A 135 21.12 -0.92 -6.21
N GLU A 136 22.05 -1.24 -7.11
CA GLU A 136 22.08 -0.78 -8.51
C GLU A 136 20.87 -1.24 -9.33
N ALA A 137 20.37 -2.45 -9.06
CA ALA A 137 19.20 -3.00 -9.75
C ALA A 137 17.89 -2.72 -9.00
N SER A 138 17.86 -1.81 -8.02
CA SER A 138 16.66 -1.58 -7.19
C SER A 138 15.43 -1.17 -8.00
N GLU A 139 15.59 -0.39 -9.06
CA GLU A 139 14.45 0.02 -9.90
C GLU A 139 13.89 -1.15 -10.70
N LEU A 140 14.77 -2.03 -11.22
CA LEU A 140 14.38 -3.25 -11.93
C LEU A 140 13.56 -4.18 -11.03
N TRP A 141 13.99 -4.38 -9.78
CA TRP A 141 13.24 -5.22 -8.82
C TRP A 141 11.96 -4.53 -8.30
N ALA A 142 11.86 -3.21 -8.36
CA ALA A 142 10.62 -2.50 -8.01
C ALA A 142 9.59 -2.57 -9.15
N SER A 143 10.03 -2.49 -10.42
CA SER A 143 9.15 -2.54 -11.58
C SER A 143 8.45 -3.88 -11.74
N THR A 144 9.14 -4.99 -11.47
CA THR A 144 8.56 -6.36 -11.49
C THR A 144 7.30 -6.47 -10.63
N VAL A 145 7.32 -5.89 -9.42
CA VAL A 145 6.21 -5.95 -8.46
C VAL A 145 5.06 -5.08 -8.95
N GLY A 146 5.34 -3.90 -9.49
CA GLY A 146 4.34 -3.00 -10.05
C GLY A 146 3.63 -3.61 -11.26
N GLU A 147 4.38 -4.18 -12.19
CA GLU A 147 3.83 -4.84 -13.38
C GLU A 147 3.04 -6.09 -13.03
N ALA A 148 3.52 -6.91 -12.08
CA ALA A 148 2.77 -8.07 -11.59
C ALA A 148 1.43 -7.65 -10.97
N ALA A 149 1.39 -6.53 -10.24
CA ALA A 149 0.14 -5.99 -9.71
C ALA A 149 -0.84 -5.60 -10.81
N ILE A 150 -0.37 -4.94 -11.88
CA ILE A 150 -1.20 -4.57 -13.04
C ILE A 150 -1.69 -5.83 -13.79
N ALA A 151 -0.82 -6.81 -13.98
CA ALA A 151 -1.15 -8.08 -14.63
C ALA A 151 -2.17 -8.90 -13.83
N ALA A 152 -2.16 -8.81 -12.50
CA ALA A 152 -3.13 -9.50 -11.65
C ALA A 152 -4.50 -8.79 -11.52
N MET A 153 -4.63 -7.53 -11.95
CA MET A 153 -5.92 -6.82 -11.94
C MET A 153 -6.88 -7.43 -12.96
N SER A 154 -8.16 -7.53 -12.56
CA SER A 154 -9.25 -7.87 -13.48
C SER A 154 -9.43 -6.78 -14.56
N PRO A 155 -10.09 -7.08 -15.70
CA PRO A 155 -10.30 -6.11 -16.76
C PRO A 155 -11.01 -4.83 -16.26
N THR A 156 -11.97 -4.99 -15.36
CA THR A 156 -12.74 -3.90 -14.75
C THR A 156 -11.88 -3.04 -13.82
N GLU A 157 -10.99 -3.66 -13.03
CA GLU A 157 -10.06 -2.94 -12.15
C GLU A 157 -8.98 -2.19 -12.96
N ARG A 158 -8.52 -2.77 -14.08
CA ARG A 158 -7.59 -2.10 -15.00
C ARG A 158 -8.20 -0.84 -15.61
N GLN A 159 -9.45 -0.91 -16.07
CA GLN A 159 -10.17 0.26 -16.59
C GLN A 159 -10.31 1.35 -15.53
N ALA A 160 -10.65 0.99 -14.29
CA ALA A 160 -10.73 1.94 -13.18
C ALA A 160 -9.36 2.57 -12.84
N TYR A 161 -8.28 1.80 -12.93
CA TYR A 161 -6.91 2.30 -12.74
C TYR A 161 -6.51 3.29 -13.83
N GLU A 162 -6.77 2.96 -15.10
CA GLU A 162 -6.53 3.85 -16.24
C GLU A 162 -7.37 5.13 -16.17
N GLU A 163 -8.64 5.02 -15.77
CA GLU A 163 -9.53 6.16 -15.61
C GLU A 163 -9.05 7.09 -14.48
N LYS A 164 -8.61 6.54 -13.34
CA LYS A 164 -7.98 7.33 -12.26
C LYS A 164 -6.72 8.03 -12.74
N LYS A 165 -5.87 7.33 -13.49
CA LYS A 165 -4.63 7.90 -14.06
C LYS A 165 -4.95 9.03 -15.04
N LEU A 166 -5.96 8.85 -15.89
CA LEU A 166 -6.43 9.86 -16.84
C LEU A 166 -7.02 11.08 -16.12
N LYS A 167 -7.85 10.87 -15.09
CA LYS A 167 -8.41 11.94 -14.26
C LYS A 167 -7.32 12.73 -13.55
N LEU A 168 -6.31 12.06 -12.99
CA LEU A 168 -5.18 12.74 -12.37
C LEU A 168 -4.40 13.59 -13.38
N ARG A 169 -4.11 13.05 -14.56
CA ARG A 169 -3.43 13.79 -15.63
C ARG A 169 -4.24 14.99 -16.10
N LYS A 170 -5.56 14.82 -16.22
CA LYS A 170 -6.48 15.91 -16.54
C LYS A 170 -6.47 16.99 -15.46
N ALA A 171 -6.53 16.63 -14.18
CA ALA A 171 -6.49 17.58 -13.08
C ALA A 171 -5.16 18.37 -13.02
N MET A 172 -4.03 17.73 -13.33
CA MET A 172 -2.74 18.42 -13.40
C MET A 172 -2.67 19.40 -14.58
N ALA A 173 -3.18 19.01 -15.76
CA ALA A 173 -3.27 19.91 -16.91
C ALA A 173 -4.27 21.07 -16.67
N ASP A 174 -5.39 20.79 -15.98
CA ASP A 174 -6.40 21.79 -15.63
C ASP A 174 -5.91 22.76 -14.55
N THR A 175 -4.97 22.33 -13.69
CA THR A 175 -4.29 23.22 -12.73
C THR A 175 -3.31 24.16 -13.45
N GLU A 176 -2.60 23.68 -14.47
CA GLU A 176 -1.74 24.53 -15.30
C GLU A 176 -2.55 25.50 -16.18
N LEU A 177 -3.73 25.08 -16.67
CA LEU A 177 -4.66 25.93 -17.43
C LEU A 177 -5.46 26.90 -16.55
N SER A 178 -5.83 26.52 -15.33
CA SER A 178 -6.46 27.40 -14.33
C SER A 178 -5.49 28.45 -13.78
N ARG A 179 -4.19 28.29 -14.03
CA ARG A 179 -3.22 29.40 -13.94
C ARG A 179 -3.36 30.30 -15.18
N VAL A 180 -4.57 30.75 -15.46
CA VAL A 180 -4.82 31.83 -16.42
C VAL A 180 -4.05 33.06 -15.88
N PRO A 181 -3.17 33.69 -16.68
CA PRO A 181 -2.60 34.97 -16.30
C PRO A 181 -3.74 35.97 -16.35
N ASN A 182 -4.36 36.22 -15.20
CA ASN A 182 -5.26 37.34 -15.10
C ASN A 182 -4.40 38.58 -15.37
N ASN A 183 -4.74 39.36 -16.40
CA ASN A 183 -3.94 40.45 -16.98
C ASN A 183 -3.79 41.68 -16.05
N GLU A 184 -3.63 41.45 -14.75
CA GLU A 184 -3.15 42.41 -13.78
C GLU A 184 -1.95 41.77 -13.10
N SER A 185 -0.77 42.35 -13.33
CA SER A 185 0.47 41.91 -12.71
C SER A 185 0.28 41.73 -11.20
N ASP A 186 0.76 40.62 -10.62
CA ASP A 186 0.64 40.31 -9.19
C ASP A 186 1.06 41.48 -8.29
N ALA A 187 1.97 42.34 -8.77
CA ALA A 187 2.37 43.59 -8.13
C ALA A 187 1.21 44.57 -7.89
N VAL A 188 0.28 44.71 -8.84
CA VAL A 188 -0.88 45.62 -8.74
C VAL A 188 -1.91 45.08 -7.76
N ARG A 189 -2.13 43.75 -7.74
CA ARG A 189 -2.98 43.11 -6.74
C ARG A 189 -2.44 43.31 -5.33
N GLN A 190 -1.15 43.06 -5.16
CA GLN A 190 -0.50 43.19 -3.86
C GLN A 190 -0.48 44.65 -3.38
N GLN A 191 -0.28 45.60 -4.29
CA GLN A 191 -0.37 47.03 -3.99
C GLN A 191 -1.79 47.48 -3.62
N ASN A 192 -2.82 46.98 -4.30
CA ASN A 192 -4.22 47.27 -3.95
C ASN A 192 -4.62 46.66 -2.60
N LEU A 193 -4.13 45.46 -2.27
CA LEU A 193 -4.35 44.84 -0.96
C LEU A 193 -3.63 45.60 0.16
N GLU A 194 -2.38 46.02 -0.05
CA GLU A 194 -1.63 46.82 0.91
C GLU A 194 -2.24 48.21 1.12
N ALA A 195 -2.79 48.82 0.07
CA ALA A 195 -3.49 50.09 0.15
C ALA A 195 -4.82 49.97 0.93
N ALA A 196 -5.60 48.91 0.67
CA ALA A 196 -6.83 48.65 1.40
C ALA A 196 -6.57 48.41 2.91
N VAL A 197 -5.50 47.70 3.26
CA VAL A 197 -5.13 47.43 4.66
C VAL A 197 -4.58 48.66 5.38
N LYS A 198 -3.84 49.54 4.69
CA LYS A 198 -3.26 50.74 5.30
C LYS A 198 -4.22 51.92 5.37
N ASN A 199 -5.15 52.03 4.43
CA ASN A 199 -5.99 53.22 4.25
C ASN A 199 -7.49 52.94 4.46
N ASP A 200 -7.85 51.72 4.86
CA ASP A 200 -9.22 51.24 5.10
C ASP A 200 -10.20 51.52 3.93
N ASP A 201 -9.66 51.62 2.72
CA ASP A 201 -10.42 51.88 1.50
C ASP A 201 -10.61 50.57 0.73
N TRP A 202 -11.68 49.86 1.08
CA TRP A 202 -12.03 48.54 0.52
C TRP A 202 -12.85 48.67 -0.77
N SER A 203 -13.18 49.89 -1.20
CA SER A 203 -14.13 50.19 -2.28
C SER A 203 -13.75 49.51 -3.61
N ALA A 204 -12.46 49.52 -3.96
CA ALA A 204 -11.94 48.95 -5.19
C ALA A 204 -11.99 47.41 -5.20
N VAL A 205 -11.79 46.77 -4.06
CA VAL A 205 -11.82 45.30 -3.92
C VAL A 205 -13.26 44.79 -4.05
N ILE A 206 -14.22 45.53 -3.47
CA ILE A 206 -15.65 45.17 -3.52
C ILE A 206 -16.24 45.36 -4.94
N GLN A 207 -15.86 46.43 -5.65
CA GLN A 207 -16.31 46.67 -7.03
C GLN A 207 -15.78 45.61 -8.01
N ALA A 208 -14.56 45.11 -7.81
CA ALA A 208 -14.01 44.03 -8.62
C ALA A 208 -14.79 42.71 -8.43
N GLN A 209 -15.30 42.43 -7.23
CA GLN A 209 -16.12 41.23 -6.95
C GLN A 209 -17.55 41.34 -7.48
N THR A 210 -18.15 42.54 -7.48
CA THR A 210 -19.56 42.71 -7.92
C THR A 210 -19.74 42.67 -9.44
N GLN A 211 -18.68 42.83 -10.24
CA GLN A 211 -18.75 42.71 -11.70
C GLN A 211 -18.63 41.26 -12.21
N GLN A 212 -18.38 40.27 -11.32
CA GLN A 212 -18.25 38.86 -11.68
C GLN A 212 -19.47 37.99 -11.31
N THR A 213 -20.57 38.59 -10.86
CA THR A 213 -21.85 37.90 -10.58
C THR A 213 -22.93 38.25 -11.60
#